data_AF-A0A109LWM3-F1
#
_entry.id   AF-A0A109LWM3-F1
#
_cell.length_a   1.000
_cell.length_b   1.000
_cell.length_c   1.000
_cell.angle_alpha   90.00
_cell.angle_beta   90.00
_cell.angle_gamma   90.00
#
_symmetry.space_group_name_H-M   'P 1'
#
loop_
_entity.id
_entity.type
_entity.pdbx_description
1 polymer ?
#
loop_
_entity_poly.entity_id
_entity_poly.type
_entity_poly.pdbx_seq_one_letter_code
_entity_poly.pdbx_strand_id
1 'polypeptide(L)'
;MDAFDDLFDVAVVVSNDSDLAEPIRMVRQRFGKAVGLLGHRSVRVSGKLKPLASFIRSFPTSALLKAQFPQQITDGNGTFSKPNQW
;
A
#
# COMPACT_ATOMS: atom_id res chain seq x y z
N MET A 1 17.14 -8.14 2.66
CA MET A 1 15.69 -8.02 2.93
C MET A 1 15.51 -6.86 3.88
N ASP A 2 14.76 -5.83 3.51
CA ASP A 2 14.80 -4.51 4.17
C ASP A 2 14.63 -4.54 5.70
N ALA A 3 13.75 -5.39 6.24
CA ALA A 3 13.54 -5.49 7.70
C ALA A 3 14.70 -6.19 8.43
N PHE A 4 15.38 -7.10 7.75
CA PHE A 4 16.56 -7.80 8.27
C PHE A 4 17.80 -6.88 8.26
N ASP A 5 17.93 -6.07 7.20
CA ASP A 5 19.03 -5.13 7.01
C ASP A 5 18.77 -3.77 7.70
N ASP A 6 17.70 -3.67 8.50
CA ASP A 6 17.31 -2.48 9.26
C ASP A 6 17.09 -1.20 8.42
N LEU A 7 16.67 -1.34 7.15
CA LEU A 7 16.62 -0.23 6.19
C LEU A 7 15.40 0.70 6.35
N PHE A 8 14.52 0.43 7.32
CA PHE A 8 13.35 1.26 7.60
C PHE A 8 12.91 1.17 9.06
N ASP A 9 12.29 2.23 9.56
CA ASP A 9 11.66 2.24 10.90
C ASP A 9 10.18 1.83 10.85
N VAL A 10 9.49 2.30 9.81
CA VAL A 10 8.04 2.10 9.63
C VAL A 10 7.74 1.72 8.19
N ALA A 11 6.98 0.64 8.00
CA ALA A 11 6.42 0.29 6.71
C ALA A 11 4.96 0.77 6.59
N VAL A 12 4.56 1.23 5.41
CA VAL A 12 3.16 1.56 5.10
C VAL A 12 2.68 0.66 3.97
N VAL A 13 1.61 -0.08 4.22
CA VAL A 13 0.98 -0.98 3.25
C VAL A 13 -0.30 -0.34 2.72
N VAL A 14 -0.33 -0.09 1.41
CA VAL A 14 -1.52 0.40 0.69
C VAL A 14 -2.19 -0.76 -0.02
N SER A 15 -2.79 -1.68 0.75
CA SER A 15 -3.46 -2.86 0.22
C SER A 15 -4.50 -3.39 1.20
N ASN A 16 -5.53 -4.05 0.67
CA ASN A 16 -6.52 -4.81 1.45
C ASN A 16 -6.38 -6.32 1.29
N ASP A 17 -5.31 -6.76 0.62
CA ASP A 17 -5.03 -8.17 0.36
C ASP A 17 -4.69 -8.91 1.65
N SER A 18 -5.52 -9.90 1.99
CA SER A 18 -5.37 -10.64 3.24
C SER A 18 -4.15 -11.55 3.27
N ASP A 19 -3.57 -11.85 2.13
CA ASP A 19 -2.39 -12.72 2.03
C ASP A 19 -1.14 -12.03 2.59
N LEU A 20 -1.18 -10.71 2.77
CA LEU A 20 -0.15 -9.93 3.45
C LEU A 20 -0.14 -10.11 4.98
N ALA A 21 -1.05 -10.88 5.57
CA ALA A 21 -1.11 -11.06 7.02
C ALA A 21 0.19 -11.65 7.59
N GLU A 22 0.69 -12.73 6.99
CA GLU A 22 1.90 -13.40 7.47
C GLU A 22 3.18 -12.55 7.35
N PRO A 23 3.48 -11.89 6.20
CA PRO A 23 4.64 -11.01 6.14
C PRO A 23 4.54 -9.82 7.11
N ILE A 24 3.35 -9.23 7.32
CA ILE A 24 3.17 -8.16 8.31
C ILE A 24 3.42 -8.68 9.73
N ARG A 25 2.90 -9.87 10.07
CA ARG A 25 3.13 -10.50 11.37
C ARG A 25 4.63 -10.72 11.60
N MET A 26 5.35 -11.21 10.60
CA MET A 26 6.79 -11.45 10.69
C MET A 26 7.57 -10.15 10.91
N VAL A 27 7.30 -9.12 10.10
CA VAL A 27 7.94 -7.79 10.24
C VAL A 27 7.74 -7.22 11.65
N ARG A 28 6.53 -7.33 12.21
CA ARG A 28 6.24 -6.82 13.55
C ARG A 28 6.81 -7.67 14.67
N GLN A 29 6.58 -8.98 14.64
CA GLN A 29 6.92 -9.86 15.76
C GLN A 29 8.39 -10.24 15.80
N ARG A 30 9.00 -10.46 14.62
CA ARG A 30 10.40 -10.88 14.54
C ARG A 30 11.36 -9.70 14.57
N PHE A 31 11.01 -8.58 13.93
CA PHE A 31 11.91 -7.44 13.76
C PHE A 31 11.47 -6.20 14.56
N GLY A 32 10.34 -6.25 15.26
CA GLY A 32 9.85 -5.13 16.08
C GLY A 32 9.42 -3.90 15.29
N LYS A 33 9.36 -3.97 13.96
CA LYS A 33 9.09 -2.83 13.09
C LYS A 33 7.61 -2.45 13.11
N ALA A 34 7.31 -1.16 13.00
CA ALA A 34 5.95 -0.69 12.91
C ALA A 34 5.40 -0.86 11.48
N VAL A 35 4.16 -1.33 11.36
CA VAL A 35 3.49 -1.48 10.06
C VAL A 35 2.14 -0.78 10.08
N GLY A 36 2.00 0.26 9.27
CA GLY A 36 0.75 0.99 9.07
C GLY A 36 -0.04 0.48 7.88
N LEU A 37 -1.37 0.44 8.01
CA LEU A 37 -2.26 0.21 6.86
C LEU A 37 -2.84 1.54 6.39
N LEU A 38 -2.82 1.75 5.08
CA LEU A 38 -3.39 2.94 4.45
C LEU A 38 -4.39 2.51 3.38
N GLY A 39 -5.64 2.96 3.50
CA GLY A 39 -6.72 2.59 2.58
C GLY A 39 -7.62 3.76 2.20
N HIS A 40 -8.40 3.61 1.14
CA HIS A 40 -9.39 4.61 0.80
C HIS A 40 -10.45 4.71 1.90
N ARG A 41 -10.94 5.93 2.20
CA ARG A 41 -11.88 6.18 3.31
C ARG A 41 -13.18 5.36 3.22
N SER A 42 -13.65 5.03 2.03
CA SER A 42 -14.85 4.19 1.84
C SER A 42 -14.59 2.69 1.92
N VAL A 43 -13.33 2.26 2.00
CA VAL A 43 -12.97 0.83 1.98
C VAL A 43 -12.75 0.35 3.41
N ARG A 44 -13.42 -0.76 3.75
CA ARG A 44 -13.19 -1.46 5.01
C ARG A 44 -11.85 -2.19 4.97
N VAL A 45 -11.00 -1.92 5.95
CA VAL A 45 -9.76 -2.67 6.15
C VAL A 45 -10.07 -4.13 6.49
N SER A 46 -9.31 -5.04 5.88
CA SER A 46 -9.39 -6.47 6.02
C SER A 46 -9.35 -6.88 7.49
N GLY A 47 -10.28 -7.76 7.88
CA GLY A 47 -10.35 -8.29 9.24
C GLY A 47 -9.10 -9.09 9.64
N LYS A 48 -8.38 -9.68 8.66
CA LYS A 48 -7.12 -10.38 8.91
C LYS A 48 -5.94 -9.42 9.11
N LEU A 49 -5.93 -8.28 8.42
CA LEU A 49 -4.83 -7.31 8.51
C LEU A 49 -5.00 -6.35 9.69
N LYS A 50 -6.24 -5.96 10.01
CA LYS A 50 -6.55 -4.96 11.04
C LYS A 50 -5.88 -5.22 12.40
N PRO A 51 -5.88 -6.45 12.96
CA PRO A 51 -5.21 -6.74 14.23
C PRO A 51 -3.69 -6.65 14.16
N LEU A 52 -3.13 -6.81 12.95
CA LEU A 52 -1.71 -6.78 12.69
C LEU A 52 -1.18 -5.37 12.40
N ALA A 53 -2.02 -4.36 12.28
CA ALA A 53 -1.57 -2.99 12.05
C ALA A 53 -1.08 -2.32 13.35
N SER A 54 0.03 -1.59 13.29
CA SER A 54 0.42 -0.65 14.34
C SER A 54 -0.48 0.60 14.34
N PHE A 55 -0.93 1.01 13.16
CA PHE A 55 -1.92 2.08 12.99
C PHE A 55 -2.63 1.93 11.65
N ILE A 56 -3.80 2.55 11.53
CA ILE A 56 -4.59 2.56 10.31
C ILE A 56 -4.91 4.00 9.96
N ARG A 57 -4.63 4.40 8.72
CA ARG A 57 -5.00 5.70 8.17
C ARG A 57 -5.87 5.52 6.93
N SER A 58 -6.67 6.53 6.65
CA SER A 58 -7.44 6.58 5.41
C SER A 58 -7.14 7.82 4.59
N PHE A 59 -7.25 7.70 3.28
CA PHE A 59 -7.16 8.83 2.34
C PHE A 59 -8.51 9.09 1.64
N PRO A 60 -8.79 10.35 1.28
CA PRO A 60 -10.02 10.71 0.57
C PRO A 60 -9.93 10.40 -0.93
N THR A 61 -11.07 10.40 -1.61
CA THR A 61 -11.16 10.26 -3.09
C THR A 61 -10.33 11.32 -3.82
N SER A 62 -10.23 12.52 -3.26
CA SER A 62 -9.43 13.61 -3.85
C SER A 62 -7.94 13.30 -3.92
N ALA A 63 -7.42 12.43 -3.04
CA ALA A 63 -6.03 11.98 -3.13
C ALA A 63 -5.84 11.04 -4.33
N LEU A 64 -6.79 10.14 -4.60
CA LEU A 64 -6.75 9.24 -5.75
C LEU A 64 -6.82 9.98 -7.09
N LEU A 65 -7.71 10.98 -7.19
CA LEU A 65 -7.87 11.79 -8.40
C LEU A 65 -6.58 12.55 -8.75
N LYS A 66 -5.82 13.00 -7.74
CA LYS A 66 -4.53 13.67 -7.94
C LYS A 66 -3.38 12.72 -8.25
N ALA A 67 -3.52 11.43 -7.90
CA ALA A 67 -2.50 10.41 -8.09
C ALA A 67 -2.68 9.61 -9.40
N GLN A 68 -3.53 10.08 -10.32
CA GLN A 68 -3.67 9.47 -11.64
C GLN A 68 -2.50 9.88 -12.54
N PHE A 69 -2.02 8.92 -13.33
CA PHE A 69 -1.14 9.22 -14.44
C PHE A 69 -1.86 10.09 -15.49
N PRO A 70 -1.11 10.87 -16.29
CA PRO A 70 -1.67 11.54 -17.47
C PRO A 70 -2.32 10.53 -18.43
N GLN A 71 -3.26 10.98 -19.26
CA GLN A 71 -3.93 10.08 -20.23
C GLN A 71 -2.96 9.40 -21.20
N GLN A 72 -1.84 10.06 -21.50
CA GLN A 72 -0.80 9.58 -22.39
C GLN A 72 0.55 9.74 -21.70
N ILE A 73 1.36 8.69 -21.73
CA ILE A 73 2.73 8.66 -21.20
C ILE A 73 3.68 8.28 -22.34
N THR A 74 4.89 8.81 -22.31
CA THR A 74 5.97 8.39 -23.22
C THR A 74 7.12 7.83 -22.39
N ASP A 75 7.59 6.64 -22.76
CA ASP A 75 8.79 6.02 -22.20
C ASP A 75 9.81 5.69 -23.30
N GLY A 76 10.85 4.92 -22.97
CA GLY A 76 11.90 4.54 -23.92
C GLY A 76 11.43 3.69 -25.12
N ASN A 77 10.22 3.15 -25.09
CA ASN A 77 9.63 2.34 -26.15
C ASN A 77 8.60 3.12 -26.98
N GLY A 78 8.22 4.33 -26.56
CA GLY A 78 7.30 5.20 -27.29
C GLY A 78 6.14 5.69 -26.44
N THR A 79 5.08 6.16 -27.11
CA THR A 79 3.94 6.81 -26.48
C THR A 79 2.75 5.86 -26.40
N PHE A 80 2.13 5.76 -25.22
CA PHE A 80 0.96 4.91 -24.99
C PHE A 80 -0.07 5.61 -24.09
N SER A 81 -1.32 5.13 -24.17
CA SER A 81 -2.46 5.68 -23.44
C SER A 81 -3.20 4.56 -22.70
N LYS A 82 -3.91 4.91 -21.62
CA LYS A 82 -4.75 3.94 -20.92
C LYS A 82 -5.84 3.38 -21.86
N PRO A 83 -6.23 2.09 -21.73
CA PRO A 83 -7.39 1.54 -22.43
C PRO A 83 -8.68 2.33 -22.15
N ASN A 84 -9.54 2.44 -23.17
CA ASN A 84 -10.79 3.23 -23.08
C ASN A 84 -11.79 2.70 -22.03
N GLN A 85 -11.71 1.42 -21.67
CA GLN A 85 -12.67 0.76 -20.76
C GLN A 85 -12.14 0.52 -19.34
N TRP A 86 -11.04 1.16 -18.96
CA TRP A 86 -10.59 1.21 -17.55
C TRP A 86 -11.28 2.32 -16.78
#